data_AF-A0AAJ2P1Z7-F1
#
_entry.id   AF-A0AAJ2P1Z7-F1
#
_cell.length_a   1.000
_cell.length_b   1.000
_cell.length_c   1.000
_cell.angle_alpha   90.00
_cell.angle_beta   90.00
_cell.angle_gamma   90.00
#
_symmetry.space_group_name_H-M   'P 1'
#
loop_
_entity.id
_entity.type
_entity.pdbx_description
1 polymer ?
#
loop_
_entity_poly.entity_id
_entity_poly.type
_entity_poly.pdbx_seq_one_letter_code
_entity_poly.pdbx_strand_id
1 'polypeptide(L)' 'MSSTAYDADFRDQVVARLAELEPQFPSTSAAAEVVAREFGISRDSVRRWSVAAGTWQAHNSSTLRALQAENAALRAQLGL' A
#
# COMPACT_ATOMS: atom_id res chain seq x y z
N MET A 1 -17.63 -27.45 -1.24
CA MET A 1 -16.63 -26.62 -0.54
C MET A 1 -16.96 -25.17 -0.81
N SER A 2 -17.74 -24.53 0.05
CA SER A 2 -18.10 -23.12 -0.11
C SER A 2 -16.96 -22.26 0.41
N SER A 3 -15.98 -21.97 -0.46
CA SER A 3 -15.12 -20.81 -0.23
C SER A 3 -16.03 -19.60 -0.38
N THR A 4 -16.35 -18.93 0.73
CA THR A 4 -16.85 -17.56 0.74
C THR A 4 -15.74 -16.66 0.18
N ALA A 5 -15.51 -16.79 -1.12
CA ALA A 5 -14.58 -15.99 -1.86
C ALA A 5 -15.19 -14.59 -1.94
N TYR A 6 -14.57 -13.63 -1.27
CA TYR A 6 -14.84 -12.23 -1.51
C TYR A 6 -14.94 -12.00 -3.03
N ASP A 7 -16.04 -11.36 -3.46
CA ASP A 7 -16.22 -11.05 -4.87
C ASP A 7 -15.11 -10.12 -5.38
N ALA A 8 -15.00 -9.98 -6.70
CA ALA A 8 -13.98 -9.12 -7.30
C ALA A 8 -14.16 -7.66 -6.85
N ASP A 9 -15.40 -7.18 -6.83
CA ASP A 9 -15.74 -5.80 -6.49
C ASP A 9 -15.33 -5.43 -5.06
N PHE A 10 -15.50 -6.32 -4.09
CA PHE A 10 -15.04 -6.11 -2.72
C PHE A 10 -13.52 -6.01 -2.64
N ARG A 11 -12.79 -6.87 -3.36
CA ARG A 11 -11.33 -6.86 -3.39
C ARG A 11 -10.81 -5.57 -4.01
N ASP A 12 -11.45 -5.11 -5.09
CA ASP A 12 -11.08 -3.86 -5.77
C ASP A 12 -11.33 -2.64 -4.87
N GLN A 13 -12.44 -2.62 -4.12
CA GLN A 13 -12.70 -1.58 -3.10
C GLN A 13 -11.62 -1.53 -2.02
N VAL A 14 -11.20 -2.69 -1.51
CA VAL A 14 -10.13 -2.77 -0.50
C VAL A 14 -8.80 -2.24 -1.05
N VAL A 15 -8.46 -2.60 -2.30
CA VAL A 15 -7.23 -2.14 -2.96
C VAL A 15 -7.28 -0.63 -3.21
N ALA A 16 -8.40 -0.11 -3.71
CA ALA A 16 -8.59 1.32 -3.92
C ALA A 16 -8.46 2.10 -2.61
N ARG A 17 -9.09 1.60 -1.54
CA ARG A 17 -9.00 2.23 -0.22
C ARG A 17 -7.58 2.25 0.32
N LEU A 18 -6.82 1.18 0.12
CA LEU A 18 -5.40 1.18 0.49
C LEU A 18 -4.66 2.29 -0.23
N ALA A 19 -4.81 2.42 -1.55
CA ALA A 19 -4.12 3.46 -2.32
C ALA A 19 -4.46 4.89 -1.86
N GLU A 20 -5.71 5.14 -1.48
CA GLU A 20 -6.15 6.44 -0.94
C GLU A 20 -5.53 6.76 0.42
N LEU A 21 -5.47 5.77 1.30
CA LEU A 21 -4.99 5.96 2.67
C LEU A 21 -3.46 5.96 2.75
N GLU A 22 -2.78 5.19 1.90
CA GLU A 22 -1.34 4.92 1.99
C GLU A 22 -0.45 6.17 2.18
N PRO A 23 -0.68 7.29 1.46
CA PRO A 23 0.13 8.51 1.64
C PRO A 23 0.05 9.13 3.03
N GLN A 24 -1.04 8.86 3.78
CA GLN A 24 -1.29 9.41 5.11
C GLN A 24 -0.56 8.63 6.20
N PHE A 25 0.02 7.47 5.88
CA PHE A 25 0.67 6.59 6.84
C PHE A 25 2.20 6.58 6.67
N PRO A 26 2.93 6.27 7.77
CA PRO A 26 4.38 6.14 7.72
C PRO A 26 4.84 4.93 6.88
N SER A 27 3.96 3.96 6.65
CA SER A 27 4.22 2.79 5.79
C SER A 27 2.94 2.19 5.22
N THR A 28 3.05 1.50 4.08
CA THR A 28 1.97 0.71 3.47
C THR A 28 1.38 -0.32 4.44
N SER A 29 2.22 -0.94 5.29
CA SER A 29 1.76 -1.89 6.30
C SER A 29 0.85 -1.25 7.35
N ALA A 30 1.15 0.00 7.76
CA ALA A 30 0.32 0.72 8.72
C ALA A 30 -1.04 1.13 8.10
N ALA A 31 -1.04 1.56 6.84
CA ALA A 31 -2.28 1.80 6.11
C ALA A 31 -3.11 0.51 5.97
N ALA A 32 -2.47 -0.61 5.65
CA ALA A 32 -3.13 -1.89 5.50
C ALA A 32 -3.78 -2.42 6.79
N GLU A 33 -3.21 -2.14 7.97
CA GLU A 33 -3.84 -2.44 9.26
C GLU A 33 -5.15 -1.66 9.45
N VAL A 34 -5.18 -0.40 9.03
CA VAL A 34 -6.39 0.43 9.13
C VAL A 34 -7.46 -0.05 8.15
N VAL A 35 -7.09 -0.28 6.89
CA VAL A 35 -8.01 -0.84 5.87
C VAL A 35 -8.56 -2.19 6.32
N ALA A 36 -7.72 -3.07 6.87
CA ALA A 36 -8.15 -4.37 7.37
C ALA A 36 -9.24 -4.24 8.46
N ARG A 37 -9.09 -3.27 9.37
CA ARG A 37 -10.09 -2.98 10.40
C ARG A 37 -11.37 -2.37 9.82
N GLU A 38 -11.26 -1.45 8.86
CA GLU A 38 -12.41 -0.82 8.19
C GLU A 38 -13.29 -1.87 7.50
N PHE A 39 -12.67 -2.88 6.86
CA PHE A 39 -13.38 -3.91 6.08
C PHE A 39 -13.63 -5.22 6.85
N GLY A 40 -13.20 -5.32 8.11
CA GLY A 40 -13.37 -6.52 8.93
C GLY A 40 -12.61 -7.75 8.40
N ILE A 41 -11.47 -7.54 7.75
CA ILE A 41 -10.66 -8.60 7.13
C ILE A 41 -9.26 -8.67 7.75
N SER A 42 -8.49 -9.69 7.38
CA SER A 42 -7.09 -9.77 7.79
C SER A 42 -6.22 -8.81 6.99
N ARG A 43 -5.16 -8.27 7.61
CA ARG A 43 -4.13 -7.51 6.90
C ARG A 43 -3.47 -8.32 5.78
N ASP A 44 -3.30 -9.63 5.96
CA ASP A 44 -2.74 -10.49 4.91
C ASP A 44 -3.63 -10.52 3.66
N SER A 45 -4.96 -10.51 3.83
CA SER A 45 -5.91 -10.40 2.73
C SER A 45 -5.70 -9.11 1.94
N VAL A 46 -5.62 -7.96 2.65
CA VAL A 46 -5.33 -6.65 2.04
C VAL A 46 -4.02 -6.71 1.27
N ARG A 47 -2.93 -7.19 1.90
CA ARG A 47 -1.62 -7.31 1.26
C ARG A 47 -1.68 -8.17 0.00
N ARG A 48 -2.30 -9.35 0.07
CA ARG A 48 -2.35 -10.29 -1.05
C ARG A 48 -3.07 -9.70 -2.26
N TRP A 49 -4.18 -9.00 -2.04
CA TRP A 49 -4.94 -8.37 -3.11
C TRP A 49 -4.21 -7.15 -3.68
N SER A 50 -3.64 -6.31 -2.83
CA SER A 50 -2.87 -5.15 -3.28
C SER A 50 -1.57 -5.54 -3.99
N VAL A 51 -0.92 -6.65 -3.62
CA VAL A 51 0.21 -7.20 -4.38
C VAL A 51 -0.25 -7.69 -5.75
N ALA A 52 -1.36 -8.44 -5.80
CA ALA A 52 -1.91 -8.93 -7.06
C ALA A 52 -2.33 -7.78 -8.01
N ALA A 53 -2.81 -6.68 -7.46
CA ALA A 53 -3.15 -5.46 -8.19
C ALA A 53 -1.96 -4.51 -8.46
N GLY A 54 -0.75 -4.86 -8.01
CA GLY A 54 0.47 -4.04 -8.21
C GLY A 54 0.52 -2.75 -7.37
N THR A 55 -0.43 -2.55 -6.45
CA THR A 55 -0.57 -1.35 -5.61
C THR A 55 0.27 -1.42 -4.34
N TRP A 56 0.68 -2.62 -3.93
CA TRP A 56 1.52 -2.81 -2.76
C TRP A 56 2.98 -2.46 -3.06
N GLN A 57 3.39 -1.25 -2.71
CA GLN A 57 4.80 -0.90 -2.72
C GLN A 57 5.47 -1.38 -1.45
N ALA A 58 6.15 -2.53 -1.52
CA ALA A 58 6.93 -3.11 -0.41
C ALA A 58 7.99 -2.15 0.18
N HIS A 59 8.26 -1.06 -0.54
CA HIS A 59 9.35 -0.14 -0.36
C HIS A 59 8.94 1.24 0.13
N ASN A 60 7.67 1.47 0.50
CA ASN A 60 7.27 2.76 1.08
C ASN A 60 7.61 2.89 2.58
N SER A 61 8.85 2.55 2.96
CA SER A 61 9.38 2.91 4.28
C SER A 61 9.75 4.39 4.28
N SER A 62 9.50 5.09 5.39
CA SER A 62 9.91 6.50 5.55
C SER A 62 11.40 6.71 5.24
N THR A 63 12.25 5.74 5.57
CA THR A 63 13.67 5.74 5.23
C THR A 63 13.92 5.71 3.72
N LEU A 64 13.24 4.86 2.95
CA LEU A 64 13.45 4.85 1.51
C LEU A 64 12.93 6.12 0.85
N ARG A 65 11.79 6.66 1.30
CA ARG A 65 11.29 7.97 0.85
C ARG A 65 12.31 9.07 1.11
N ALA A 66 12.91 9.09 2.30
CA ALA A 66 13.96 10.05 2.64
C ALA A 66 15.18 9.88 1.72
N LEU A 67 15.63 8.65 1.49
CA LEU A 67 16.75 8.37 0.58
C LEU A 67 16.45 8.76 -0.87
N GLN A 68 15.24 8.53 -1.35
CA GLN A 68 14.81 8.94 -2.70
C GLN A 68 14.74 10.46 -2.83
N ALA A 69 14.20 11.15 -1.83
CA ALA A 69 14.15 12.60 -1.79
C ALA A 69 15.56 13.21 -1.74
N GLU A 70 16.46 12.64 -0.94
CA GLU A 70 17.86 13.03 -0.87
C GLU A 70 18.57 12.78 -2.20
N ASN A 71 18.36 11.62 -2.84
CA ASN A 71 18.95 11.32 -4.15
C ASN A 71 18.46 12.30 -5.23
N ALA A 72 17.16 12.65 -5.23
CA ALA A 72 16.60 13.64 -6.14
C ALA A 72 17.19 15.04 -5.91
N ALA A 73 17.36 15.45 -4.65
CA ALA A 73 17.99 16.72 -4.30
C ALA A 73 19.46 16.77 -4.76
N LEU A 74 20.20 15.67 -4.56
CA LEU A 74 21.59 15.54 -5.02
C LEU A 74 21.69 15.58 -6.55
N ARG A 75 20.78 14.91 -7.28
CA ARG A 75 20.71 14.97 -8.75
C ARG A 75 20.46 16.39 -9.25
N ALA A 76 19.50 17.09 -8.64
CA ALA A 76 19.20 18.48 -8.97
C ALA A 76 20.41 19.41 -8.73
N GLN A 77 21.20 19.19 -7.67
CA GLN A 77 22.44 19.94 -7.43
C GLN A 77 23.53 19.65 -8.48
N LEU A 78 23.58 18.42 -9.00
CA LEU A 78 24.53 18.01 -10.02
C LEU A 78 24.07 18.35 -11.46
N GLY A 79 22.86 18.87 -11.64
CA GLY A 79 22.30 19.20 -12.96
C GLY A 79 21.97 17.98 -13.83
N LEU A 80 21.70 16.83 -13.19
CA LEU A 80 21.27 15.57 -13.81
C LEU A 80 19.77 15.35 -13.63
#